data_AF-A0A2T4FVB9-F1
#
_entry.id   AF-A0A2T4FVB9-F1
#
_cell.length_a   1.000
_cell.length_b   1.000
_cell.length_c   1.000
_cell.angle_alpha   90.00
_cell.angle_beta   90.00
_cell.angle_gamma   90.00
#
_symmetry.space_group_name_H-M   'P 1'
#
loop_
_entity.id
_entity.type
_entity.pdbx_description
1 polymer ?
#
loop_
_entity_poly.entity_id
_entity_poly.type
_entity_poly.pdbx_seq_one_letter_code
_entity_poly.pdbx_strand_id
1 'polypeptide(L)'
;MTHASHIAAIEHELDGFHQSLVQYRRQMSAWYAQALDSVSHVADMPSLLGMDRVLRVGDSQRSVSVSDADFSTVARCPAGGVLQIESRFESVYDVPIGNIPVEVIGLDDASSATVMLDEHGKGSHVCAAGGRYQVRVQGEVSEEQVDALFASYAGLTADLEQWLRSQWEGFRPHWEVSTASAVASGVLAGSWAAIREVWDSIKLVQSILEDPLKFAEQLGAEAAKLAQIATDAPKVMEQAMLLASDEAALYLMLRTAMIWLDALPPKEIAEVAAGFVVSLLIDLVIGAVLTIALPAAGVAYLGLRLVKYGKGILQAAMGFVEGVLTILRAFMQAVDRYKAVAVRGVVGGLKQGRMQMRWRARQNAVLRQKESVDDVPASGKNLNGEASASADKTASHGCPVSMVTGEELLTLTDGTLDGVLPFEWTRLYRTSAV
;
A
#
# COMPACT_ATOMS: atom_id res chain seq x y z
N MET A 1 5.73 34.55 -3.03
CA MET A 1 5.21 34.49 -4.42
C MET A 1 4.26 35.66 -4.65
N THR A 2 4.30 36.31 -5.82
CA THR A 2 3.29 37.30 -6.24
C THR A 2 1.99 36.59 -6.65
N HIS A 3 0.83 37.25 -6.60
CA HIS A 3 -0.46 36.67 -7.00
C HIS A 3 -0.45 36.05 -8.41
N ALA A 4 0.14 36.75 -9.37
CA ALA A 4 0.30 36.25 -10.74
C ALA A 4 1.15 34.97 -10.80
N SER A 5 2.19 34.86 -9.96
CA SER A 5 3.00 33.63 -9.88
C SER A 5 2.28 32.47 -9.20
N HIS A 6 1.34 32.73 -8.28
CA HIS A 6 0.50 31.68 -7.68
C HIS A 6 -0.55 31.15 -8.66
N ILE A 7 -1.27 32.05 -9.34
CA ILE A 7 -2.23 31.67 -10.39
C ILE A 7 -1.53 30.84 -11.46
N ALA A 8 -0.37 31.26 -11.96
CA ALA A 8 0.39 30.51 -12.95
C ALA A 8 0.84 29.13 -12.44
N ALA A 9 1.16 29.00 -11.15
CA ALA A 9 1.49 27.70 -10.55
C ALA A 9 0.28 26.76 -10.53
N ILE A 10 -0.90 27.23 -10.09
CA ILE A 10 -2.12 26.41 -10.09
C ILE A 10 -2.49 25.98 -11.51
N GLU A 11 -2.47 26.90 -12.49
CA GLU A 11 -2.75 26.56 -13.89
C GLU A 11 -1.76 25.49 -14.42
N HIS A 12 -0.48 25.61 -14.08
CA HIS A 12 0.53 24.62 -14.46
C HIS A 12 0.26 23.24 -13.83
N GLU A 13 -0.12 23.20 -12.55
CA GLU A 13 -0.45 21.96 -11.85
C GLU A 13 -1.73 21.29 -12.42
N LEU A 14 -2.73 22.09 -12.80
CA LEU A 14 -3.95 21.62 -13.46
C LEU A 14 -3.65 21.07 -14.86
N ASP A 15 -2.85 21.78 -15.67
CA ASP A 15 -2.44 21.31 -17.00
C ASP A 15 -1.62 20.01 -16.95
N GLY A 16 -0.84 19.83 -15.89
CA GLY A 16 -0.07 18.62 -15.63
C GLY A 16 -0.84 17.48 -14.98
N PHE A 17 -2.11 17.66 -14.58
CA PHE A 17 -2.84 16.69 -13.75
C PHE A 17 -2.96 15.30 -14.38
N HIS A 18 -3.17 15.24 -15.70
CA HIS A 18 -3.21 13.98 -16.46
C HIS A 18 -1.94 13.12 -16.31
N GLN A 19 -0.80 13.72 -15.94
CA GLN A 19 0.48 13.02 -15.74
C GLN A 19 0.70 12.55 -14.30
N SER A 20 -0.28 12.73 -13.40
CA SER A 20 -0.11 12.47 -11.97
C SER A 20 0.42 11.06 -11.68
N LEU A 21 -0.17 10.02 -12.27
CA LEU A 21 0.29 8.64 -12.06
C LEU A 21 1.67 8.36 -12.68
N VAL A 22 2.02 9.03 -13.79
CA VAL A 22 3.35 8.94 -14.40
C VAL A 22 4.40 9.58 -13.51
N GLN A 23 4.11 10.75 -12.95
CA GLN A 23 5.00 11.46 -12.03
C GLN A 23 5.19 10.67 -10.73
N TYR A 24 4.10 10.13 -10.18
CA TYR A 24 4.14 9.23 -9.02
C TYR A 24 5.08 8.04 -9.24
N ARG A 25 4.92 7.33 -10.37
CA ARG A 25 5.82 6.22 -10.73
C ARG A 25 7.29 6.67 -10.78
N ARG A 26 7.59 7.77 -11.45
CA ARG A 26 8.98 8.28 -11.55
C ARG A 26 9.59 8.61 -10.20
N GLN A 27 8.82 9.26 -9.31
CA GLN A 27 9.28 9.60 -7.97
C GLN A 27 9.52 8.35 -7.12
N MET A 28 8.65 7.35 -7.23
CA MET A 28 8.84 6.05 -6.60
C MET A 28 10.10 5.35 -7.10
N SER A 29 10.27 5.21 -8.42
CA SER A 29 11.43 4.54 -9.02
C SER A 29 12.76 5.18 -8.60
N ALA A 30 12.82 6.52 -8.58
CA ALA A 30 14.02 7.24 -8.16
C ALA A 30 14.35 7.02 -6.67
N TRP A 31 13.33 6.96 -5.82
CA TRP A 31 13.49 6.68 -4.39
C TRP A 31 13.93 5.22 -4.14
N TYR A 32 13.34 4.25 -4.84
CA TYR A 32 13.73 2.84 -4.73
C TYR A 32 15.19 2.63 -5.17
N ALA A 33 15.63 3.29 -6.25
CA ALA A 33 17.01 3.24 -6.69
C ALA A 33 17.98 3.78 -5.61
N GLN A 34 17.59 4.83 -4.87
CA GLN A 34 18.39 5.38 -3.77
C GLN A 34 18.38 4.51 -2.51
N ALA A 35 17.28 3.80 -2.22
CA ALA A 35 17.19 2.88 -1.08
C ALA A 35 18.04 1.61 -1.28
N LEU A 36 18.13 1.11 -2.53
CA LEU A 36 18.92 -0.07 -2.90
C LEU A 36 20.44 0.12 -2.70
N ASP A 37 20.94 1.36 -2.81
CA ASP A 37 22.36 1.69 -2.51
C ASP A 37 22.70 1.57 -1.00
N SER A 38 21.71 1.30 -0.13
CA SER A 38 21.86 1.32 1.32
C SER A 38 21.51 0.03 2.09
N VAL A 39 21.55 -1.16 1.44
CA VAL A 39 21.56 -2.55 1.99
C VAL A 39 20.52 -3.47 1.31
N SER A 40 20.89 -4.76 1.20
CA SER A 40 20.28 -5.95 0.56
C SER A 40 18.82 -6.34 0.91
N HIS A 41 17.91 -5.39 1.13
CA HIS A 41 16.52 -5.65 1.56
C HIS A 41 15.50 -5.64 0.42
N VAL A 42 15.78 -6.35 -0.67
CA VAL A 42 14.86 -6.46 -1.83
C VAL A 42 13.55 -7.19 -1.48
N ALA A 43 13.58 -8.09 -0.48
CA ALA A 43 12.45 -9.00 -0.18
C ALA A 43 11.39 -8.45 0.80
N ASP A 44 11.62 -7.29 1.43
CA ASP A 44 10.71 -6.68 2.42
C ASP A 44 10.38 -5.22 2.03
N MET A 45 10.28 -4.91 0.73
CA MET A 45 9.97 -3.56 0.27
C MET A 45 8.46 -3.27 0.42
N PRO A 46 8.06 -2.16 1.07
CA PRO A 46 6.66 -1.74 1.11
C PRO A 46 6.16 -1.51 -0.31
N SER A 47 5.04 -2.16 -0.65
CA SER A 47 4.37 -1.89 -1.91
C SER A 47 3.81 -0.46 -1.80
N LEU A 48 4.41 0.44 -2.58
CA LEU A 48 4.00 1.85 -2.69
C LEU A 48 3.71 2.18 -4.16
N LEU A 49 3.44 1.12 -4.93
CA LEU A 49 2.49 1.08 -6.04
C LEU A 49 1.47 -0.04 -5.78
N GLY A 50 1.29 -0.43 -4.50
CA GLY A 50 0.60 -1.57 -3.88
C GLY A 50 -0.68 -2.05 -4.53
N MET A 51 -0.51 -2.51 -5.75
CA MET A 51 -1.42 -3.36 -6.46
C MET A 51 -0.70 -4.70 -6.50
N ASP A 52 -0.72 -5.40 -5.37
CA ASP A 52 -0.08 -6.70 -5.24
C ASP A 52 -0.49 -7.60 -6.42
N ARG A 53 0.46 -8.38 -6.94
CA ARG A 53 0.15 -9.42 -7.91
C ARG A 53 -0.61 -10.51 -7.18
N VAL A 54 -1.86 -10.72 -7.56
CA VAL A 54 -2.70 -11.78 -7.04
C VAL A 54 -2.65 -12.96 -8.01
N LEU A 55 -2.13 -14.08 -7.53
CA LEU A 55 -2.23 -15.37 -8.19
C LEU A 55 -3.29 -16.22 -7.49
N ARG A 56 -4.34 -16.58 -8.22
CA ARG A 56 -5.38 -17.51 -7.80
C ARG A 56 -5.21 -18.84 -8.54
N VAL A 57 -5.23 -19.93 -7.79
CA VAL A 57 -5.07 -21.29 -8.30
C VAL A 57 -6.11 -22.19 -7.64
N GLY A 58 -7.18 -22.52 -8.36
CA GLY A 58 -8.35 -23.17 -7.76
C GLY A 58 -8.87 -22.39 -6.54
N ASP A 59 -8.89 -23.03 -5.37
CA ASP A 59 -9.31 -22.41 -4.10
C ASP A 59 -8.18 -21.68 -3.34
N SER A 60 -6.94 -21.78 -3.82
CA SER A 60 -5.77 -21.12 -3.21
C SER A 60 -5.53 -19.74 -3.83
N GLN A 61 -5.07 -18.78 -3.02
CA GLN A 61 -4.70 -17.43 -3.47
C GLN A 61 -3.42 -16.98 -2.78
N ARG A 62 -2.53 -16.29 -3.52
CA ARG A 62 -1.32 -15.64 -3.02
C ARG A 62 -1.24 -14.20 -3.56
N SER A 63 -1.00 -13.23 -2.69
CA SER A 63 -0.61 -11.85 -3.04
C SER A 63 0.88 -11.68 -2.82
N VAL A 64 1.57 -11.02 -3.74
CA VAL A 64 2.99 -10.65 -3.65
C VAL A 64 3.21 -9.25 -4.25
N SER A 65 4.36 -8.63 -3.98
CA SER A 65 4.67 -7.32 -4.57
C SER A 65 4.78 -7.43 -6.10
N VAL A 66 4.55 -6.31 -6.81
CA VAL A 66 4.79 -6.20 -8.26
C VAL A 66 6.27 -6.47 -8.60
N SER A 67 7.18 -6.13 -7.69
CA SER A 67 8.62 -6.36 -7.82
C SER A 67 9.04 -7.82 -7.62
N ASP A 68 8.16 -8.66 -7.06
CA ASP A 68 8.48 -10.07 -6.82
C ASP A 68 8.36 -10.85 -8.14
N ALA A 69 9.52 -11.15 -8.73
CA ALA A 69 9.62 -11.87 -10.00
C ALA A 69 9.25 -13.36 -9.85
N ASP A 70 9.60 -13.96 -8.71
CA ASP A 70 9.46 -15.39 -8.46
C ASP A 70 8.67 -15.64 -7.18
N PHE A 71 7.51 -16.28 -7.34
CA PHE A 71 6.70 -16.70 -6.20
C PHE A 71 5.89 -17.93 -6.54
N SER A 72 5.42 -18.63 -5.50
CA SER A 72 4.63 -19.84 -5.70
C SER A 72 3.50 -19.97 -4.71
N THR A 73 2.48 -20.73 -5.12
CA THR A 73 1.35 -21.11 -4.28
C THR A 73 1.06 -22.59 -4.46
N VAL A 74 0.51 -23.23 -3.43
CA VAL A 74 0.14 -24.64 -3.48
C VAL A 74 -1.37 -24.76 -3.48
N ALA A 75 -1.89 -25.54 -4.43
CA ALA A 75 -3.32 -25.80 -4.57
C ALA A 75 -3.57 -27.30 -4.72
N ARG A 76 -4.80 -27.72 -4.39
CA ARG A 76 -5.28 -29.08 -4.70
C ARG A 76 -6.11 -29.05 -5.96
N CYS A 77 -5.88 -30.03 -6.84
CA CYS A 77 -6.65 -30.18 -8.06
C CYS A 77 -8.12 -30.51 -7.72
N PRO A 78 -9.10 -29.78 -8.28
CA PRO A 78 -10.51 -30.05 -8.02
C PRO A 78 -10.95 -31.38 -8.62
N ALA A 79 -12.09 -31.91 -8.18
CA ALA A 79 -12.65 -33.18 -8.66
C ALA A 79 -12.87 -33.21 -10.19
N GLY A 80 -13.00 -32.05 -10.84
CA GLY A 80 -13.13 -31.91 -12.28
C GLY A 80 -11.84 -32.11 -13.09
N GLY A 81 -10.69 -32.34 -12.45
CA GLY A 81 -9.43 -32.65 -13.12
C GLY A 81 -8.78 -31.50 -13.89
N VAL A 82 -9.20 -30.26 -13.63
CA VAL A 82 -8.63 -29.06 -14.27
C VAL A 82 -8.33 -28.00 -13.21
N LEU A 83 -7.07 -27.60 -13.11
CA LEU A 83 -6.59 -26.52 -12.27
C LEU A 83 -6.64 -25.21 -13.06
N GLN A 84 -7.50 -24.30 -12.63
CA GLN A 84 -7.60 -22.95 -13.19
C GLN A 84 -6.60 -22.03 -12.49
N ILE A 85 -5.87 -21.25 -13.28
CA ILE A 85 -4.85 -20.31 -12.84
C ILE A 85 -5.26 -18.92 -13.34
N GLU A 86 -5.27 -17.94 -12.45
CA GLU A 86 -5.61 -16.55 -12.75
C GLU A 86 -4.56 -15.63 -12.11
N SER A 87 -4.05 -14.68 -12.89
CA SER A 87 -3.07 -13.67 -12.48
C SER A 87 -3.61 -12.28 -12.78
N ARG A 88 -3.65 -11.42 -11.76
CA ARG A 88 -4.20 -10.06 -11.86
C ARG A 88 -3.58 -9.13 -10.83
N PHE A 89 -3.70 -7.83 -11.01
CA PHE A 89 -3.35 -6.84 -10.00
C PHE A 89 -4.45 -6.74 -8.93
N GLU A 90 -4.07 -6.45 -7.69
CA GLU A 90 -4.98 -6.04 -6.61
C GLU A 90 -5.47 -4.60 -6.89
N SER A 91 -6.41 -4.46 -7.82
CA SER A 91 -7.05 -3.20 -8.25
C SER A 91 -8.54 -3.18 -8.00
N VAL A 92 -9.13 -1.99 -7.99
CA VAL A 92 -10.57 -1.83 -8.24
C VAL A 92 -10.98 -2.41 -9.61
N TYR A 93 -10.16 -2.27 -10.66
CA TYR A 93 -10.44 -2.74 -12.02
C TYR A 93 -10.23 -4.24 -12.31
N ASP A 94 -9.77 -5.07 -11.35
CA ASP A 94 -9.37 -6.46 -11.60
C ASP A 94 -8.47 -6.59 -12.86
N VAL A 95 -7.45 -5.74 -12.99
CA VAL A 95 -6.64 -5.66 -14.22
C VAL A 95 -5.84 -6.96 -14.41
N PRO A 96 -6.06 -7.70 -15.51
CA PRO A 96 -5.42 -8.98 -15.73
C PRO A 96 -3.92 -8.83 -16.05
N ILE A 97 -3.12 -9.79 -15.60
CA ILE A 97 -1.70 -9.88 -15.95
C ILE A 97 -1.50 -11.12 -16.83
N GLY A 98 -1.62 -10.89 -18.15
CA GLY A 98 -1.49 -11.92 -19.19
C GLY A 98 -0.08 -12.15 -19.71
N ASN A 99 0.10 -13.13 -20.60
CA ASN A 99 1.37 -13.42 -21.27
C ASN A 99 2.54 -13.73 -20.32
N ILE A 100 2.24 -14.26 -19.14
CA ILE A 100 3.24 -14.68 -18.16
C ILE A 100 3.33 -16.22 -18.15
N PRO A 101 4.53 -16.80 -18.24
CA PRO A 101 4.71 -18.22 -18.09
C PRO A 101 4.56 -18.62 -16.62
N VAL A 102 3.77 -19.65 -16.39
CA VAL A 102 3.53 -20.22 -15.07
C VAL A 102 3.89 -21.69 -15.10
N GLU A 103 4.77 -22.11 -14.20
CA GLU A 103 5.17 -23.49 -14.04
C GLU A 103 4.26 -24.18 -13.02
N VAL A 104 3.65 -25.29 -13.41
CA VAL A 104 2.81 -26.14 -12.55
C VAL A 104 3.60 -27.40 -12.24
N ILE A 105 3.90 -27.61 -10.96
CA ILE A 105 4.72 -28.71 -10.45
C ILE A 105 3.83 -29.63 -9.60
N GLY A 106 3.66 -30.88 -10.00
CA GLY A 106 3.01 -31.90 -9.18
C GLY A 106 3.90 -32.29 -8.00
N LEU A 107 3.42 -32.09 -6.77
CA LEU A 107 4.20 -32.40 -5.56
C LEU A 107 4.23 -33.90 -5.25
N ASP A 108 3.25 -34.65 -5.77
CA ASP A 108 3.11 -36.08 -5.50
C ASP A 108 3.80 -36.94 -6.56
N ASP A 109 3.96 -36.43 -7.80
CA ASP A 109 4.55 -37.15 -8.94
C ASP A 109 5.78 -36.47 -9.56
N ALA A 110 6.17 -35.30 -9.02
CA ALA A 110 7.26 -34.46 -9.53
C ALA A 110 7.10 -34.06 -11.02
N SER A 111 5.88 -34.14 -11.57
CA SER A 111 5.59 -33.66 -12.92
C SER A 111 5.77 -32.14 -12.99
N SER A 112 6.26 -31.61 -14.11
CA SER A 112 6.31 -30.16 -14.35
C SER A 112 5.76 -29.82 -15.73
N ALA A 113 5.00 -28.74 -15.81
CA ALA A 113 4.45 -28.23 -17.06
C ALA A 113 4.41 -26.70 -17.03
N THR A 114 4.78 -26.06 -18.14
CA THR A 114 4.66 -24.62 -18.30
C THR A 114 3.33 -24.29 -18.98
N VAL A 115 2.54 -23.42 -18.36
CA VAL A 115 1.29 -22.86 -18.88
C VAL A 115 1.52 -21.39 -19.16
N MET A 116 1.28 -20.95 -20.39
CA MET A 116 1.27 -19.53 -20.71
C MET A 116 -0.11 -18.96 -20.40
N LEU A 117 -0.19 -17.90 -19.60
CA LEU A 117 -1.45 -17.20 -19.36
C LEU A 117 -1.86 -16.40 -20.59
N ASP A 118 -3.17 -16.39 -20.90
CA ASP A 118 -3.73 -15.61 -21.99
C ASP A 118 -3.73 -14.10 -21.69
N GLU A 119 -4.20 -13.28 -22.63
CA GLU A 119 -4.29 -11.81 -22.49
C GLU A 119 -5.18 -11.37 -21.30
N HIS A 120 -6.05 -12.25 -20.80
CA HIS A 120 -6.90 -12.03 -19.64
C HIS A 120 -6.28 -12.56 -18.35
N GLY A 121 -4.99 -12.94 -18.35
CA GLY A 121 -4.29 -13.45 -17.18
C GLY A 121 -4.74 -14.83 -16.76
N LYS A 122 -5.39 -15.61 -17.65
CA LYS A 122 -5.98 -16.91 -17.33
C LYS A 122 -5.24 -18.04 -18.01
N GLY A 123 -5.16 -19.17 -17.32
CA GLY A 123 -4.60 -20.41 -17.82
C GLY A 123 -5.24 -21.61 -17.15
N SER A 124 -5.14 -22.78 -17.79
CA SER A 124 -5.68 -24.01 -17.26
C SER A 124 -4.71 -25.16 -17.43
N HIS A 125 -4.59 -26.01 -16.41
CA HIS A 125 -3.76 -27.20 -16.42
C HIS A 125 -4.59 -28.44 -16.09
N VAL A 126 -4.48 -29.50 -16.90
CA VAL A 126 -5.15 -30.78 -16.61
C VAL A 126 -4.37 -31.50 -15.52
N CYS A 127 -5.05 -31.91 -14.45
CA CYS A 127 -4.42 -32.46 -13.25
C CYS A 127 -5.18 -33.67 -12.70
N ALA A 128 -4.49 -34.50 -11.91
CA ALA A 128 -5.10 -35.61 -11.21
C ALA A 128 -5.96 -35.08 -10.05
N ALA A 129 -7.26 -35.41 -10.04
CA ALA A 129 -8.19 -34.98 -9.00
C ALA A 129 -7.68 -35.30 -7.60
N GLY A 130 -7.64 -34.31 -6.72
CA GLY A 130 -7.13 -34.44 -5.34
C GLY A 130 -5.60 -34.35 -5.20
N GLY A 131 -4.84 -34.37 -6.30
CA GLY A 131 -3.38 -34.18 -6.29
C GLY A 131 -2.98 -32.77 -5.86
N ARG A 132 -1.79 -32.64 -5.26
CA ARG A 132 -1.24 -31.35 -4.84
C ARG A 132 -0.29 -30.81 -5.90
N TYR A 133 -0.51 -29.56 -6.28
CA TYR A 133 0.28 -28.87 -7.30
C TYR A 133 0.82 -27.56 -6.75
N GLN A 134 2.11 -27.32 -6.93
CA GLN A 134 2.76 -26.04 -6.71
C GLN A 134 2.77 -25.27 -8.02
N VAL A 135 2.17 -24.09 -8.03
CA VAL A 135 2.17 -23.20 -9.18
C VAL A 135 3.17 -22.08 -8.91
N ARG A 136 4.21 -22.01 -9.74
CA ARG A 136 5.30 -21.03 -9.67
C ARG A 136 5.16 -20.07 -10.84
N VAL A 137 5.07 -18.78 -10.55
CA VAL A 137 5.13 -17.74 -11.58
C VAL A 137 6.59 -17.41 -11.80
N GLN A 138 7.01 -17.38 -13.06
CA GLN A 138 8.34 -16.96 -13.47
C GLN A 138 8.19 -15.73 -14.37
N GLY A 139 8.70 -14.59 -13.94
CA GLY A 139 8.75 -13.39 -14.76
C GLY A 139 8.26 -12.14 -14.06
N GLU A 140 9.03 -11.07 -14.30
CA GLU A 140 8.70 -9.70 -13.92
C GLU A 140 7.50 -9.19 -14.73
N VAL A 141 6.76 -8.26 -14.14
CA VAL A 141 5.70 -7.52 -14.84
C VAL A 141 6.36 -6.56 -15.82
N SER A 142 5.93 -6.55 -17.09
CA SER A 142 6.50 -5.64 -18.08
C SER A 142 6.03 -4.19 -17.85
N GLU A 143 6.81 -3.21 -18.32
CA GLU A 143 6.40 -1.81 -18.24
C GLU A 143 5.07 -1.53 -18.96
N GLU A 144 4.82 -2.23 -20.07
CA GLU A 144 3.57 -2.13 -20.84
C GLU A 144 2.35 -2.60 -20.03
N GLN A 145 2.50 -3.64 -19.20
CA GLN A 145 1.43 -4.11 -18.31
C GLN A 145 1.12 -3.11 -17.21
N VAL A 146 2.15 -2.43 -16.68
CA VAL A 146 1.99 -1.33 -15.71
C VAL A 146 1.35 -0.10 -16.38
N ASP A 147 1.71 0.20 -17.62
CA ASP A 147 1.10 1.31 -18.36
C ASP A 147 -0.38 1.04 -18.67
N ALA A 148 -0.73 -0.20 -19.04
CA ALA A 148 -2.11 -0.62 -19.24
C ALA A 148 -2.94 -0.51 -17.95
N LEU A 149 -2.34 -0.83 -16.80
CA LEU A 149 -2.94 -0.64 -15.49
C LEU A 149 -3.27 0.84 -15.23
N PHE A 150 -2.32 1.75 -15.42
CA PHE A 150 -2.58 3.18 -15.20
C PHE A 150 -3.52 3.79 -16.24
N ALA A 151 -3.52 3.28 -17.47
CA ALA A 151 -4.50 3.67 -18.49
C ALA A 151 -5.94 3.38 -18.05
N SER A 152 -6.18 2.37 -17.21
CA SER A 152 -7.53 2.09 -16.67
C SER A 152 -8.07 3.22 -15.80
N TYR A 153 -7.20 4.06 -15.22
CA TYR A 153 -7.59 5.22 -14.41
C TYR A 153 -7.79 6.50 -15.23
N ALA A 154 -7.57 6.48 -16.54
CA ALA A 154 -7.69 7.69 -17.39
C ALA A 154 -9.06 8.39 -17.25
N GLY A 155 -10.14 7.62 -17.11
CA GLY A 155 -11.48 8.16 -16.87
C GLY A 155 -11.58 8.90 -15.53
N LEU A 156 -11.11 8.28 -14.45
CA LEU A 156 -11.08 8.91 -13.12
C LEU A 156 -10.21 10.17 -13.12
N THR A 157 -9.03 10.09 -13.74
CA THR A 157 -8.10 11.22 -13.86
C THR A 157 -8.77 12.39 -14.59
N ALA A 158 -9.45 12.14 -15.71
CA ALA A 158 -10.15 13.17 -16.47
C ALA A 158 -11.30 13.81 -15.68
N ASP A 159 -12.12 13.00 -15.00
CA ASP A 159 -13.24 13.50 -14.19
C ASP A 159 -12.75 14.37 -13.01
N LEU A 160 -11.66 13.95 -12.34
CA LEU A 160 -11.04 14.73 -11.27
C LEU A 160 -10.41 16.04 -11.78
N GLU A 161 -9.73 16.00 -12.92
CA GLU A 161 -9.17 17.21 -13.56
C GLU A 161 -10.29 18.20 -13.90
N GLN A 162 -11.34 17.72 -14.55
CA GLN A 162 -12.47 18.56 -14.96
C GLN A 162 -13.16 19.19 -13.75
N TRP A 163 -13.30 18.42 -12.67
CA TRP A 163 -13.85 18.93 -11.41
C TRP A 163 -12.96 20.00 -10.78
N LEU A 164 -11.64 19.78 -10.70
CA LEU A 164 -10.70 20.77 -10.19
C LEU A 164 -10.71 22.06 -11.01
N ARG A 165 -10.76 21.96 -12.35
CA ARG A 165 -10.88 23.13 -13.23
C ARG A 165 -12.16 23.91 -12.96
N SER A 166 -13.28 23.21 -12.78
CA SER A 166 -14.54 23.85 -12.41
C SER A 166 -14.48 24.56 -11.04
N GLN A 167 -13.79 23.98 -10.05
CA GLN A 167 -13.56 24.67 -8.78
C GLN A 167 -12.68 25.91 -8.96
N TRP A 168 -11.61 25.78 -9.75
CA TRP A 168 -10.66 26.86 -10.01
C TRP A 168 -11.30 28.07 -10.70
N GLU A 169 -12.24 27.87 -11.63
CA GLU A 169 -13.01 28.96 -12.24
C GLU A 169 -13.71 29.85 -11.18
N GLY A 170 -14.22 29.23 -10.11
CA GLY A 170 -14.82 29.96 -8.99
C GLY A 170 -13.80 30.59 -8.03
N PHE A 171 -12.64 29.97 -7.85
CA PHE A 171 -11.62 30.45 -6.90
C PHE A 171 -10.72 31.53 -7.47
N ARG A 172 -10.36 31.42 -8.75
CA ARG A 172 -9.40 32.31 -9.44
C ARG A 172 -9.69 33.80 -9.28
N PRO A 173 -10.94 34.31 -9.40
CA PRO A 173 -11.22 35.74 -9.23
C PRO A 173 -10.80 36.29 -7.86
N HIS A 174 -10.88 35.46 -6.81
CA HIS A 174 -10.49 35.84 -5.45
C HIS A 174 -8.97 36.04 -5.32
N TRP A 175 -8.18 35.33 -6.13
CA TRP A 175 -6.72 35.47 -6.17
C TRP A 175 -6.24 36.69 -6.95
N GLU A 176 -6.99 37.11 -7.98
CA GLU A 176 -6.66 38.28 -8.80
C GLU A 176 -6.80 39.61 -8.03
N VAL A 177 -7.74 39.68 -7.08
CA VAL A 177 -8.04 40.89 -6.30
C VAL A 177 -7.48 40.88 -4.87
N SER A 178 -6.86 39.77 -4.44
CA SER A 178 -6.31 39.63 -3.09
C SER A 178 -4.98 40.38 -2.95
N THR A 179 -4.69 40.80 -1.71
CA THR A 179 -3.36 41.29 -1.28
C THR A 179 -2.64 40.31 -0.35
N ALA A 180 -3.26 39.15 -0.07
CA ALA A 180 -2.68 38.13 0.80
C ALA A 180 -1.48 37.49 0.10
N SER A 181 -0.32 37.45 0.76
CA SER A 181 0.76 36.59 0.29
C SER A 181 0.24 35.17 0.25
N ALA A 182 0.26 34.53 -0.92
CA ALA A 182 -0.07 33.12 -1.04
C ALA A 182 0.65 32.39 0.09
N VAL A 183 -0.10 31.66 0.92
CA VAL A 183 0.48 30.57 1.69
C VAL A 183 0.86 29.55 0.64
N ALA A 184 1.94 29.84 -0.10
CA ALA A 184 2.66 28.86 -0.85
C ALA A 184 3.25 27.98 0.25
N SER A 185 2.47 26.97 0.63
CA SER A 185 2.99 25.84 1.37
C SER A 185 4.08 25.25 0.48
N GLY A 186 5.31 25.76 0.57
CA GLY A 186 6.50 25.07 0.09
C GLY A 186 6.65 23.67 0.73
N VAL A 187 5.78 23.36 1.70
CA VAL A 187 5.49 22.05 2.27
C VAL A 187 4.84 21.08 1.27
N LEU A 188 3.92 21.54 0.40
CA LEU A 188 3.21 20.70 -0.57
C LEU A 188 3.89 20.66 -1.93
N ALA A 189 4.49 21.77 -2.35
CA ALA A 189 5.31 21.84 -3.56
C ALA A 189 6.68 21.17 -3.32
N GLY A 190 6.72 19.84 -3.33
CA GLY A 190 7.96 19.08 -3.55
C GLY A 190 8.51 18.25 -2.38
N SER A 191 7.88 18.21 -1.21
CA SER A 191 8.35 17.32 -0.13
C SER A 191 7.66 15.95 -0.19
N TRP A 192 8.31 14.98 -0.83
CA TRP A 192 7.89 13.56 -0.82
C TRP A 192 7.71 13.00 0.60
N ALA A 193 8.40 13.58 1.59
CA ALA A 193 8.23 13.25 3.01
C ALA A 193 6.80 13.48 3.52
N ALA A 194 6.13 14.57 3.12
CA ALA A 194 4.74 14.85 3.51
C ALA A 194 3.77 13.86 2.85
N ILE A 195 4.04 13.45 1.59
CA ILE A 195 3.25 12.43 0.90
C ILE A 195 3.37 11.07 1.59
N ARG A 196 4.56 10.69 2.08
CA ARG A 196 4.74 9.46 2.89
C ARG A 196 3.97 9.49 4.20
N GLU A 197 4.02 10.61 4.92
CA GLU A 197 3.27 10.76 6.18
C GLU A 197 1.76 10.63 5.95
N VAL A 198 1.27 11.21 4.84
CA VAL A 198 -0.12 11.04 4.40
C VAL A 198 -0.39 9.57 4.07
N TRP A 199 0.52 8.90 3.38
CA TRP A 199 0.38 7.50 2.99
C TRP A 199 0.29 6.53 4.18
N ASP A 200 1.19 6.68 5.16
CA ASP A 200 1.12 5.89 6.40
C ASP A 200 -0.19 6.17 7.16
N SER A 201 -0.71 7.39 7.07
CA SER A 201 -1.98 7.77 7.67
C SER A 201 -3.20 7.23 6.89
N ILE A 202 -3.08 6.94 5.59
CA ILE A 202 -4.16 6.29 4.82
C ILE A 202 -4.43 4.86 5.33
N LYS A 203 -3.47 4.19 5.98
CA LYS A 203 -3.70 2.93 6.71
C LYS A 203 -4.75 3.07 7.82
N LEU A 204 -4.97 4.28 8.33
CA LEU A 204 -6.06 4.59 9.25
C LEU A 204 -7.42 4.36 8.60
N VAL A 205 -7.59 4.63 7.30
CA VAL A 205 -8.85 4.39 6.57
C VAL A 205 -9.22 2.91 6.63
N GLN A 206 -8.25 2.04 6.30
CA GLN A 206 -8.46 0.59 6.36
C GLN A 206 -8.80 0.15 7.79
N SER A 207 -8.05 0.65 8.77
CA SER A 207 -8.29 0.36 10.19
C SER A 207 -9.68 0.79 10.66
N ILE A 208 -10.15 1.97 10.24
CA ILE A 208 -11.49 2.49 10.56
C ILE A 208 -12.57 1.63 9.93
N LEU A 209 -12.41 1.23 8.67
CA LEU A 209 -13.42 0.42 7.98
C LEU A 209 -13.44 -1.03 8.47
N GLU A 210 -12.30 -1.58 8.88
CA GLU A 210 -12.20 -2.93 9.48
C GLU A 210 -12.91 -3.04 10.83
N ASP A 211 -12.73 -2.04 11.70
CA ASP A 211 -13.35 -2.03 13.03
C ASP A 211 -13.76 -0.60 13.43
N PRO A 212 -14.88 -0.09 12.88
CA PRO A 212 -15.27 1.30 13.06
C PRO A 212 -15.61 1.65 14.52
N LEU A 213 -15.96 0.65 15.33
CA LEU A 213 -16.28 0.85 16.74
C LEU A 213 -15.05 1.22 17.57
N LYS A 214 -13.84 0.78 17.18
CA LYS A 214 -12.59 1.24 17.81
C LYS A 214 -12.33 2.73 17.62
N PHE A 215 -12.96 3.33 16.61
CA PHE A 215 -12.79 4.74 16.23
C PHE A 215 -14.03 5.59 16.55
N ALA A 216 -14.86 5.14 17.50
CA ALA A 216 -16.07 5.85 17.92
C ALA A 216 -15.80 7.29 18.39
N GLU A 217 -14.63 7.60 18.96
CA GLU A 217 -14.26 8.98 19.32
C GLU A 217 -14.07 9.88 18.08
N GLN A 218 -13.58 9.32 16.97
CA GLN A 218 -13.32 10.07 15.74
C GLN A 218 -14.55 10.15 14.82
N LEU A 219 -15.45 9.16 14.91
CA LEU A 219 -16.65 9.06 14.08
C LEU A 219 -17.94 9.49 14.80
N GLY A 220 -17.91 9.59 16.14
CA GLY A 220 -19.09 9.81 16.97
C GLY A 220 -20.14 8.71 16.80
N ALA A 221 -21.41 9.12 16.73
CA ALA A 221 -22.55 8.19 16.57
C ALA A 221 -22.53 7.42 15.23
N GLU A 222 -21.78 7.89 14.24
CA GLU A 222 -21.69 7.24 12.93
C GLU A 222 -20.83 5.96 12.95
N ALA A 223 -19.98 5.75 13.97
CA ALA A 223 -19.23 4.48 14.12
C ALA A 223 -20.17 3.27 14.17
N ALA A 224 -21.26 3.37 14.94
CA ALA A 224 -22.24 2.30 15.06
C ALA A 224 -23.00 2.06 13.74
N LYS A 225 -23.31 3.12 12.99
CA LYS A 225 -23.97 3.01 11.67
C LYS A 225 -23.03 2.43 10.61
N LEU A 226 -21.75 2.81 10.65
CA LEU A 226 -20.72 2.24 9.77
C LEU A 226 -20.53 0.74 10.06
N ALA A 227 -20.56 0.34 11.34
CA ALA A 227 -20.57 -1.07 11.76
C ALA A 227 -21.83 -1.82 11.27
N GLN A 228 -23.00 -1.17 11.30
CA GLN A 228 -24.24 -1.73 10.76
C GLN A 228 -24.16 -1.93 9.25
N ILE A 229 -23.61 -0.96 8.50
CA ILE A 229 -23.44 -1.08 7.03
C ILE A 229 -22.55 -2.26 6.65
N ALA A 230 -21.50 -2.54 7.43
CA ALA A 230 -20.68 -3.73 7.23
C ALA A 230 -21.52 -5.03 7.26
N THR A 231 -22.62 -5.05 8.01
CA THR A 231 -23.54 -6.18 8.12
C THR A 231 -24.66 -6.13 7.08
N ASP A 232 -25.32 -4.98 6.94
CA ASP A 232 -26.55 -4.82 6.15
C ASP A 232 -26.29 -4.62 4.66
N ALA A 233 -25.17 -3.99 4.31
CA ALA A 233 -24.79 -3.63 2.95
C ALA A 233 -23.32 -4.00 2.69
N PRO A 234 -22.96 -5.29 2.74
CA PRO A 234 -21.56 -5.72 2.60
C PRO A 234 -20.94 -5.21 1.30
N LYS A 235 -21.69 -5.15 0.19
CA LYS A 235 -21.18 -4.62 -1.08
C LYS A 235 -20.66 -3.19 -1.00
N VAL A 236 -21.28 -2.32 -0.19
CA VAL A 236 -20.84 -0.93 -0.04
C VAL A 236 -19.53 -0.87 0.76
N MET A 237 -19.42 -1.70 1.79
CA MET A 237 -18.17 -1.89 2.52
C MET A 237 -17.07 -2.46 1.61
N GLU A 238 -17.43 -3.34 0.67
CA GLU A 238 -16.51 -3.90 -0.34
C GLU A 238 -15.90 -2.79 -1.17
N GLN A 239 -16.75 -1.91 -1.69
CA GLN A 239 -16.34 -0.81 -2.53
C GLN A 239 -15.45 0.18 -1.78
N ALA A 240 -15.77 0.47 -0.52
CA ALA A 240 -14.95 1.35 0.31
C ALA A 240 -13.59 0.72 0.66
N MET A 241 -13.55 -0.57 0.99
CA MET A 241 -12.32 -1.32 1.23
C MET A 241 -11.45 -1.41 -0.02
N LEU A 242 -12.06 -1.72 -1.17
CA LEU A 242 -11.36 -1.78 -2.45
C LEU A 242 -10.71 -0.44 -2.79
N LEU A 243 -11.43 0.67 -2.62
CA LEU A 243 -10.83 1.99 -2.83
C LEU A 243 -9.74 2.29 -1.79
N ALA A 244 -9.96 1.94 -0.52
CA ALA A 244 -8.97 2.11 0.55
C ALA A 244 -7.70 1.27 0.34
N SER A 245 -7.74 0.27 -0.54
CA SER A 245 -6.59 -0.56 -0.95
C SER A 245 -6.05 -0.19 -2.33
N ASP A 246 -6.75 0.66 -3.11
CA ASP A 246 -6.35 1.04 -4.46
C ASP A 246 -5.43 2.25 -4.43
N GLU A 247 -4.13 2.00 -4.54
CA GLU A 247 -3.15 3.05 -4.33
C GLU A 247 -3.18 4.14 -5.41
N ALA A 248 -3.45 3.76 -6.65
CA ALA A 248 -3.55 4.69 -7.77
C ALA A 248 -4.72 5.65 -7.57
N ALA A 249 -5.90 5.12 -7.20
CA ALA A 249 -7.06 5.95 -6.90
C ALA A 249 -6.83 6.85 -5.67
N LEU A 250 -6.21 6.32 -4.60
CA LEU A 250 -5.84 7.08 -3.40
C LEU A 250 -4.86 8.20 -3.70
N TYR A 251 -3.84 7.94 -4.53
CA TYR A 251 -2.90 8.95 -4.97
C TYR A 251 -3.59 10.05 -5.80
N LEU A 252 -4.47 9.68 -6.73
CA LEU A 252 -5.26 10.66 -7.49
C LEU A 252 -6.12 11.53 -6.57
N MET A 253 -6.76 10.96 -5.55
CA MET A 253 -7.51 11.71 -4.54
C MET A 253 -6.62 12.64 -3.73
N LEU A 254 -5.45 12.17 -3.28
CA LEU A 254 -4.47 12.99 -2.57
C LEU A 254 -4.00 14.16 -3.44
N ARG A 255 -3.63 13.88 -4.69
CA ARG A 255 -3.19 14.89 -5.65
C ARG A 255 -4.28 15.92 -5.91
N THR A 256 -5.53 15.47 -6.00
CA THR A 256 -6.71 16.35 -6.11
C THR A 256 -6.84 17.24 -4.87
N ALA A 257 -6.72 16.68 -3.67
CA ALA A 257 -6.82 17.44 -2.43
C ALA A 257 -5.69 18.48 -2.28
N MET A 258 -4.46 18.15 -2.71
CA MET A 258 -3.32 19.07 -2.71
C MET A 258 -3.57 20.28 -3.59
N ILE A 259 -3.92 20.05 -4.87
CA ILE A 259 -4.19 21.16 -5.80
C ILE A 259 -5.40 21.96 -5.34
N TRP A 260 -6.43 21.29 -4.84
CA TRP A 260 -7.63 21.96 -4.32
C TRP A 260 -7.31 22.88 -3.13
N LEU A 261 -6.51 22.40 -2.16
CA LEU A 261 -6.10 23.22 -1.01
C LEU A 261 -5.25 24.42 -1.44
N ASP A 262 -4.32 24.23 -2.37
CA ASP A 262 -3.49 25.33 -2.90
C ASP A 262 -4.32 26.33 -3.72
N ALA A 263 -5.41 25.86 -4.33
CA ALA A 263 -6.34 26.67 -5.12
C ALA A 263 -7.40 27.41 -4.29
N LEU A 264 -7.65 26.99 -3.04
CA LEU A 264 -8.68 27.57 -2.17
C LEU A 264 -8.57 29.10 -2.11
N PRO A 265 -9.69 29.83 -1.97
CA PRO A 265 -9.59 31.28 -1.93
C PRO A 265 -8.78 31.76 -0.70
N PRO A 266 -8.08 32.91 -0.80
CA PRO A 266 -7.07 33.32 0.17
C PRO A 266 -7.60 33.49 1.60
N LYS A 267 -8.90 33.79 1.73
CA LYS A 267 -9.54 34.00 3.03
C LYS A 267 -9.69 32.68 3.78
N GLU A 268 -10.09 31.62 3.08
CA GLU A 268 -10.31 30.29 3.62
C GLU A 268 -8.97 29.67 4.04
N ILE A 269 -7.96 29.70 3.16
CA ILE A 269 -6.67 29.08 3.46
C ILE A 269 -5.88 29.83 4.54
N ALA A 270 -6.12 31.13 4.73
CA ALA A 270 -5.52 31.91 5.82
C ALA A 270 -5.98 31.46 7.22
N GLU A 271 -7.13 30.79 7.34
CA GLU A 271 -7.60 30.20 8.59
C GLU A 271 -6.78 28.95 8.97
N VAL A 272 -6.08 28.34 8.01
CA VAL A 272 -5.24 27.16 8.21
C VAL A 272 -3.80 27.58 8.52
N ALA A 273 -3.34 27.33 9.74
CA ALA A 273 -1.93 27.52 10.07
C ALA A 273 -1.04 26.54 9.28
N ALA A 274 0.10 27.03 8.77
CA ALA A 274 0.98 26.31 7.83
C ALA A 274 1.40 24.89 8.28
N GLY A 275 1.48 24.63 9.59
CA GLY A 275 1.82 23.31 10.13
C GLY A 275 0.69 22.27 10.11
N PHE A 276 -0.53 22.67 9.74
CA PHE A 276 -1.69 21.78 9.78
C PHE A 276 -2.20 21.35 8.39
N VAL A 277 -1.61 21.85 7.32
CA VAL A 277 -2.03 21.55 5.94
C VAL A 277 -1.93 20.05 5.65
N VAL A 278 -0.86 19.39 6.12
CA VAL A 278 -0.68 17.93 5.96
C VAL A 278 -1.79 17.15 6.69
N SER A 279 -2.12 17.55 7.93
CA SER A 279 -3.23 16.92 8.67
C SER A 279 -4.57 17.12 7.98
N LEU A 280 -4.81 18.32 7.43
CA LEU A 280 -6.02 18.62 6.67
C LEU A 280 -6.11 17.75 5.41
N LEU A 281 -5.02 17.56 4.67
CA LEU A 281 -4.96 16.65 3.53
C LEU A 281 -5.33 15.22 3.91
N ILE A 282 -4.75 14.71 4.99
CA ILE A 282 -5.05 13.37 5.51
C ILE A 282 -6.54 13.26 5.84
N ASP A 283 -7.06 14.23 6.60
CA ASP A 283 -8.47 14.23 7.02
C ASP A 283 -9.41 14.30 5.79
N LEU A 284 -9.07 15.04 4.73
CA LEU A 284 -9.82 15.12 3.47
C LEU A 284 -9.86 13.79 2.72
N VAL A 285 -8.72 13.10 2.58
CA VAL A 285 -8.66 11.79 1.92
C VAL A 285 -9.43 10.74 2.72
N ILE A 286 -9.27 10.72 4.05
CA ILE A 286 -10.04 9.81 4.92
C ILE A 286 -11.53 10.11 4.80
N GLY A 287 -11.93 11.38 4.87
CA GLY A 287 -13.31 11.82 4.69
C GLY A 287 -13.90 11.34 3.37
N ALA A 288 -13.18 11.52 2.25
CA ALA A 288 -13.59 11.07 0.93
C ALA A 288 -13.84 9.55 0.89
N VAL A 289 -12.92 8.74 1.39
CA VAL A 289 -13.10 7.27 1.39
C VAL A 289 -14.24 6.85 2.31
N LEU A 290 -14.34 7.42 3.52
CA LEU A 290 -15.44 7.10 4.44
C LEU A 290 -16.81 7.44 3.87
N THR A 291 -16.93 8.52 3.08
CA THR A 291 -18.22 8.85 2.45
C THR A 291 -18.71 7.85 1.42
N ILE A 292 -17.84 7.00 0.88
CA ILE A 292 -18.25 5.88 0.01
C ILE A 292 -19.00 4.84 0.82
N ALA A 293 -18.42 4.43 1.96
CA ALA A 293 -19.04 3.47 2.85
C ALA A 293 -20.35 4.01 3.42
N LEU A 294 -20.30 5.25 3.93
CA LEU A 294 -21.43 5.94 4.50
C LEU A 294 -21.22 7.46 4.35
N PRO A 295 -22.01 8.16 3.53
CA PRO A 295 -21.86 9.61 3.34
C PRO A 295 -21.89 10.39 4.65
N ALA A 296 -22.76 9.97 5.58
CA ALA A 296 -22.84 10.57 6.90
C ALA A 296 -21.56 10.36 7.75
N ALA A 297 -20.84 9.24 7.57
CA ALA A 297 -19.63 8.96 8.32
C ALA A 297 -18.48 9.88 7.95
N GLY A 298 -18.25 10.13 6.65
CA GLY A 298 -17.20 11.07 6.24
C GLY A 298 -17.53 12.51 6.66
N VAL A 299 -18.80 12.92 6.58
CA VAL A 299 -19.23 14.25 7.08
C VAL A 299 -19.07 14.35 8.60
N ALA A 300 -19.44 13.33 9.36
CA ALA A 300 -19.27 13.31 10.82
C ALA A 300 -17.79 13.32 11.22
N TYR A 301 -16.97 12.51 10.55
CA TYR A 301 -15.52 12.48 10.73
C TYR A 301 -14.91 13.87 10.51
N LEU A 302 -15.18 14.49 9.37
CA LEU A 302 -14.70 15.84 9.06
C LEU A 302 -15.25 16.88 10.02
N GLY A 303 -16.52 16.77 10.42
CA GLY A 303 -17.17 17.64 11.40
C GLY A 303 -16.42 17.70 12.73
N LEU A 304 -15.97 16.55 13.22
CA LEU A 304 -15.20 16.44 14.46
C LEU A 304 -13.74 16.88 14.28
N ARG A 305 -13.10 16.47 13.18
CA ARG A 305 -11.67 16.70 12.94
C ARG A 305 -11.35 18.12 12.53
N LEU A 306 -12.21 18.74 11.73
CA LEU A 306 -11.95 20.03 11.12
C LEU A 306 -12.55 21.22 11.87
N VAL A 307 -13.28 21.01 12.98
CA VAL A 307 -13.88 22.10 13.77
C VAL A 307 -12.85 23.14 14.24
N LYS A 308 -11.60 22.72 14.43
CA LYS A 308 -10.47 23.55 14.84
C LYS A 308 -9.96 24.52 13.77
N TYR A 309 -10.33 24.32 12.49
CA TYR A 309 -9.87 25.14 11.37
C TYR A 309 -10.83 26.28 11.01
N GLY A 310 -11.95 26.42 11.72
CA GLY A 310 -12.94 27.44 11.43
C GLY A 310 -14.06 26.95 10.51
N LYS A 311 -15.15 27.73 10.46
CA LYS A 311 -16.36 27.35 9.72
C LYS A 311 -16.15 27.38 8.19
N GLY A 312 -15.28 28.26 7.69
CA GLY A 312 -15.01 28.38 6.25
C GLY A 312 -14.37 27.11 5.69
N ILE A 313 -13.25 26.68 6.29
CA ILE A 313 -12.56 25.44 5.91
C ILE A 313 -13.43 24.21 6.10
N LEU A 314 -14.20 24.14 7.20
CA LEU A 314 -15.10 23.01 7.41
C LEU A 314 -16.14 22.89 6.29
N GLN A 315 -16.78 23.99 5.89
CA GLN A 315 -17.76 23.99 4.80
C GLN A 315 -17.12 23.68 3.44
N ALA A 316 -15.94 24.25 3.17
CA ALA A 316 -15.20 23.97 1.95
C ALA A 316 -14.82 22.49 1.85
N ALA A 317 -14.32 21.89 2.94
CA ALA A 317 -13.95 20.48 3.02
C ALA A 317 -15.14 19.54 2.83
N MET A 318 -16.31 19.88 3.37
CA MET A 318 -17.54 19.12 3.11
C MET A 318 -17.91 19.15 1.62
N GLY A 319 -17.86 20.33 0.99
CA GLY A 319 -18.11 20.48 -0.45
C GLY A 319 -17.11 19.72 -1.32
N PHE A 320 -15.82 19.71 -0.93
CA PHE A 320 -14.79 18.90 -1.57
C PHE A 320 -15.15 17.42 -1.56
N VAL A 321 -15.47 16.88 -0.37
CA VAL A 321 -15.76 15.46 -0.21
C VAL A 321 -17.03 15.06 -0.96
N GLU A 322 -18.07 15.88 -0.96
CA GLU A 322 -19.29 15.62 -1.75
C GLU A 322 -19.04 15.61 -3.27
N GLY A 323 -18.22 16.55 -3.75
CA GLY A 323 -17.82 16.62 -5.16
C GLY A 323 -17.03 15.39 -5.59
N VAL A 324 -15.98 15.06 -4.83
CA VAL A 324 -15.13 13.89 -5.07
C VAL A 324 -15.92 12.58 -4.95
N LEU A 325 -16.82 12.45 -3.97
CA LEU A 325 -17.69 11.28 -3.81
C LEU A 325 -18.56 11.03 -5.04
N THR A 326 -19.05 12.09 -5.68
CA THR A 326 -19.86 11.96 -6.90
C THR A 326 -19.06 11.33 -8.03
N ILE A 327 -17.81 11.77 -8.19
CA ILE A 327 -16.86 11.22 -9.18
C ILE A 327 -16.54 9.76 -8.84
N LEU A 328 -16.19 9.48 -7.58
CA LEU A 328 -15.84 8.13 -7.13
C LEU A 328 -17.00 7.14 -7.30
N ARG A 329 -18.24 7.56 -7.08
CA ARG A 329 -19.42 6.71 -7.35
C ARG A 329 -19.59 6.41 -8.82
N ALA A 330 -19.43 7.41 -9.70
CA ALA A 330 -19.51 7.20 -11.14
C ALA A 330 -18.42 6.23 -11.61
N PHE A 331 -17.20 6.42 -11.10
CA PHE A 331 -16.06 5.52 -11.29
C PHE A 331 -16.36 4.09 -10.85
N MET A 332 -16.83 3.87 -9.61
CA MET A 332 -17.15 2.54 -9.11
C MET A 332 -18.28 1.87 -9.91
N GLN A 333 -19.26 2.63 -10.40
CA GLN A 333 -20.30 2.10 -11.28
C GLN A 333 -19.76 1.69 -12.65
N ALA A 334 -18.79 2.43 -13.21
CA ALA A 334 -18.13 2.07 -14.45
C ALA A 334 -17.32 0.77 -14.29
N VAL A 335 -16.61 0.64 -13.17
CA VAL A 335 -15.89 -0.58 -12.78
C VAL A 335 -16.86 -1.77 -12.65
N ASP A 336 -17.97 -1.61 -11.93
CA ASP A 336 -18.94 -2.69 -11.73
C ASP A 336 -19.51 -3.20 -13.06
N ARG A 337 -19.77 -2.29 -14.02
CA ARG A 337 -20.20 -2.65 -15.37
C ARG A 337 -19.12 -3.43 -16.11
N TYR A 338 -17.87 -3.00 -16.02
CA TYR A 338 -16.74 -3.71 -16.61
C TYR A 338 -16.62 -5.14 -16.05
N LYS A 339 -16.65 -5.30 -14.72
CA LYS A 339 -16.63 -6.63 -14.06
C LYS A 339 -17.80 -7.50 -14.51
N ALA A 340 -19.01 -6.94 -14.61
CA ALA A 340 -20.19 -7.70 -15.03
C ALA A 340 -20.11 -8.21 -16.49
N VAL A 341 -19.45 -7.46 -17.38
CA VAL A 341 -19.23 -7.87 -18.78
C VAL A 341 -18.13 -8.94 -18.87
N ALA A 342 -17.03 -8.78 -18.13
CA ALA A 342 -15.94 -9.75 -18.08
C ALA A 342 -16.39 -11.13 -17.58
N VAL A 343 -17.32 -11.17 -16.62
CA VAL A 343 -17.90 -12.43 -16.10
C VAL A 343 -18.82 -13.14 -17.11
N ARG A 344 -19.40 -12.43 -18.08
CA ARG A 344 -20.27 -13.01 -19.12
C ARG A 344 -19.51 -13.56 -20.33
N GLY A 345 -18.23 -13.22 -20.48
CA GLY A 345 -17.38 -13.65 -21.61
C GLY A 345 -16.81 -15.06 -21.51
N VAL A 346 -17.02 -15.80 -20.42
CA VAL A 346 -16.50 -17.16 -20.24
C VAL A 346 -17.63 -18.18 -20.36
N VAL A 347 -17.71 -18.82 -21.53
CA VAL A 347 -18.55 -20.01 -21.73
C VAL A 347 -17.98 -21.15 -20.89
N GLY A 348 -18.74 -21.58 -19.89
CA GLY A 348 -18.59 -22.91 -19.28
C GLY A 348 -18.24 -22.93 -17.80
N GLY A 349 -19.26 -22.83 -16.92
CA GLY A 349 -19.24 -23.57 -15.66
C GLY A 349 -19.01 -22.80 -14.36
N LEU A 350 -19.65 -21.64 -14.14
CA LEU A 350 -19.84 -21.10 -12.79
C LEU A 350 -21.17 -21.59 -12.21
N LYS A 351 -21.23 -22.88 -11.84
CA LYS A 351 -22.27 -23.36 -10.92
C LYS A 351 -21.80 -23.12 -9.49
N GLN A 352 -22.46 -22.16 -8.85
CA GLN A 352 -22.52 -21.94 -7.40
C GLN A 352 -21.19 -21.94 -6.66
N GLY A 353 -20.45 -20.85 -6.81
CA GLY A 353 -19.51 -20.39 -5.79
C GLY A 353 -19.81 -18.92 -5.54
N ARG A 354 -20.35 -18.57 -4.37
CA ARG A 354 -20.29 -17.17 -3.91
C ARG A 354 -18.82 -16.78 -3.96
N MET A 355 -18.48 -15.76 -4.75
CA MET A 355 -17.18 -15.12 -4.67
C MET A 355 -16.99 -14.66 -3.22
N GLN A 356 -16.26 -15.43 -2.42
CA GLN A 356 -15.84 -15.01 -1.10
C GLN A 356 -14.67 -14.05 -1.33
N MET A 357 -14.99 -12.77 -1.51
CA MET A 357 -14.05 -11.70 -1.27
C MET A 357 -13.67 -11.82 0.21
N ARG A 358 -12.45 -12.28 0.50
CA ARG A 358 -11.95 -12.33 1.88
C ARG A 358 -11.55 -10.92 2.28
N TRP A 359 -12.35 -10.34 3.16
CA TRP A 359 -12.30 -9.03 3.80
C TRP A 359 -11.05 -8.76 4.66
N ARG A 360 -9.86 -9.10 4.17
CA ARG A 360 -8.63 -8.67 4.81
C ARG A 360 -7.75 -8.10 3.72
N ALA A 361 -7.61 -6.78 3.69
CA ALA A 361 -6.48 -6.12 3.06
C ALA A 361 -5.24 -6.65 3.79
N ARG A 362 -4.71 -7.78 3.33
CA ARG A 362 -3.59 -8.43 4.00
C ARG A 362 -2.34 -7.77 3.44
N GLN A 363 -2.01 -6.60 3.96
CA GLN A 363 -0.69 -6.01 3.77
C GLN A 363 0.33 -7.01 4.33
N ASN A 364 1.03 -7.70 3.44
CA ASN A 364 2.14 -8.59 3.83
C ASN A 364 3.44 -7.79 4.04
N ALA A 365 3.44 -6.48 3.73
CA ALA A 365 4.57 -5.58 3.98
C ALA A 365 4.31 -4.71 5.22
N VAL A 366 5.03 -5.01 6.31
CA VAL A 366 5.10 -4.18 7.51
C VAL A 366 6.43 -3.43 7.47
N LEU A 367 6.42 -2.10 7.64
CA LEU A 367 7.63 -1.34 7.94
C LEU A 367 8.20 -1.83 9.28
N ARG A 368 9.13 -2.79 9.22
CA ARG A 368 10.00 -3.07 10.36
C ARG A 368 11.21 -2.16 10.22
N GLN A 369 11.27 -1.14 11.06
CA GLN A 369 12.55 -0.52 11.37
C GLN A 369 13.41 -1.59 12.04
N LYS A 370 14.26 -2.24 11.25
CA LYS A 370 15.33 -3.07 11.80
C LYS A 370 16.31 -2.08 12.41
N GLU A 371 16.43 -2.08 13.73
CA GLU A 371 17.52 -1.36 14.38
C GLU A 371 18.82 -1.73 13.65
N SER A 372 19.65 -0.72 13.39
CA SER A 372 21.00 -0.93 12.87
C SER A 372 21.70 -1.83 13.89
N VAL A 373 21.81 -3.11 13.53
CA VAL A 373 22.75 -4.01 14.16
C VAL A 373 24.03 -3.80 13.38
N ASP A 374 25.05 -3.24 14.03
CA ASP A 374 26.40 -3.24 13.49
C ASP A 374 26.80 -4.70 13.24
N ASP A 375 26.69 -5.15 11.99
CA ASP A 375 27.22 -6.44 11.53
C ASP A 375 28.70 -6.29 11.18
N VAL A 376 29.40 -5.48 11.97
CA VAL A 376 30.86 -5.39 11.98
C VAL A 376 31.32 -6.32 13.09
N PRO A 377 32.21 -7.30 12.84
CA PRO A 377 32.79 -8.11 13.90
C PRO A 377 33.71 -7.23 14.76
N ALA A 378 33.13 -6.48 15.68
CA ALA A 378 33.83 -5.79 16.73
C ALA A 378 33.88 -6.73 17.94
N SER A 379 35.09 -7.08 18.39
CA SER A 379 35.23 -7.79 19.66
C SER A 379 34.65 -6.94 20.78
N GLY A 380 33.91 -7.58 21.70
CA GLY A 380 33.47 -6.93 22.94
C GLY A 380 34.67 -6.31 23.65
N LYS A 381 34.45 -5.24 24.42
CA LYS A 381 35.51 -4.58 25.19
C LYS A 381 35.42 -4.97 26.66
N ASN A 382 36.55 -5.17 27.33
CA ASN A 382 36.61 -5.36 28.77
C ASN A 382 36.30 -4.05 29.52
N LEU A 383 36.20 -4.09 30.85
CA LEU A 383 35.95 -2.91 31.70
C LEU A 383 37.01 -1.79 31.56
N ASN A 384 38.17 -2.11 31.00
CA ASN A 384 39.26 -1.16 30.73
C ASN A 384 39.20 -0.58 29.30
N GLY A 385 38.18 -0.93 28.52
CA GLY A 385 37.97 -0.45 27.14
C GLY A 385 38.82 -1.16 26.08
N GLU A 386 39.53 -2.23 26.44
CA GLU A 386 40.38 -3.01 25.55
C GLU A 386 39.58 -4.13 24.89
N ALA A 387 39.93 -4.48 23.64
CA ALA A 387 39.29 -5.58 22.91
C ALA A 387 39.48 -6.93 23.63
N SER A 388 38.38 -7.62 23.90
CA SER A 388 38.36 -8.96 24.49
C SER A 388 39.00 -9.96 23.52
N ALA A 389 39.90 -10.79 24.05
CA ALA A 389 40.50 -11.88 23.29
C ALA A 389 39.46 -12.96 22.95
N SER A 390 39.70 -13.72 21.87
CA SER A 390 38.90 -14.91 21.56
C SER A 390 39.02 -15.97 22.66
N ALA A 391 38.02 -16.84 22.82
CA ALA A 391 37.95 -17.83 23.89
C ALA A 391 39.17 -18.76 23.93
N ASP A 392 39.64 -19.20 22.76
CA ASP A 392 40.84 -20.04 22.57
C ASP A 392 42.15 -19.36 23.02
N LYS A 393 42.16 -18.03 23.08
CA LYS A 393 43.31 -17.22 23.52
C LYS A 393 43.14 -16.63 24.92
N THR A 394 42.07 -17.00 25.62
CA THR A 394 41.81 -16.52 26.97
C THR A 394 42.40 -17.50 27.98
N ALA A 395 43.35 -17.03 28.80
CA ALA A 395 43.96 -17.86 29.82
C ALA A 395 42.93 -18.21 30.92
N SER A 396 42.60 -19.50 31.04
CA SER A 396 41.68 -20.03 32.06
C SER A 396 42.37 -21.14 32.87
N HIS A 397 42.07 -21.28 34.16
CA HIS A 397 42.68 -22.30 35.02
C HIS A 397 41.66 -23.37 35.46
N GLY A 398 41.13 -24.14 34.50
CA GLY A 398 40.23 -25.28 34.75
C GLY A 398 38.77 -24.91 35.04
N CYS A 399 38.48 -23.63 35.26
CA CYS A 399 37.12 -23.06 35.25
C CYS A 399 37.04 -22.03 34.11
N PRO A 400 35.87 -21.83 33.49
CA PRO A 400 35.70 -20.92 32.36
C PRO A 400 35.66 -19.46 32.84
N VAL A 401 36.74 -19.04 33.50
CA VAL A 401 36.94 -17.69 34.01
C VAL A 401 38.27 -17.19 33.47
N SER A 402 38.26 -15.99 32.89
CA SER A 402 39.46 -15.30 32.45
C SER A 402 40.35 -14.98 33.64
N MET A 403 41.56 -15.54 33.68
CA MET A 403 42.56 -15.27 34.72
C MET A 403 43.17 -13.86 34.62
N VAL A 404 42.88 -13.14 33.54
CA VAL A 404 43.38 -11.78 33.29
C VAL A 404 42.34 -10.74 33.67
N THR A 405 41.08 -10.96 33.29
CA THR A 405 39.99 -9.97 33.44
C THR A 405 38.96 -10.35 34.50
N GLY A 406 38.95 -11.59 35.01
CA GLY A 406 37.93 -12.08 35.94
C GLY A 406 36.56 -12.35 35.32
N GLU A 407 36.43 -12.23 34.00
CA GLU A 407 35.18 -12.47 33.27
C GLU A 407 34.84 -13.96 33.20
N GLU A 408 33.59 -14.32 33.47
CA GLU A 408 33.06 -15.66 33.21
C GLU A 408 32.75 -15.84 31.72
N LEU A 409 33.10 -17.01 31.18
CA LEU A 409 32.93 -17.41 29.80
C LEU A 409 31.82 -18.45 29.71
N LEU A 410 30.70 -18.11 29.08
CA LEU A 410 29.62 -19.06 28.85
C LEU A 410 29.40 -19.27 27.35
N THR A 411 29.82 -20.42 26.84
CA THR A 411 29.54 -20.82 25.45
C THR A 411 28.24 -21.61 25.41
N LEU A 412 27.27 -21.10 24.66
CA LEU A 412 25.99 -21.76 24.39
C LEU A 412 25.94 -22.17 22.91
N THR A 413 25.65 -23.44 22.65
CA THR A 413 25.36 -23.93 21.29
C THR A 413 23.88 -23.71 21.01
N ASP A 414 23.57 -22.86 20.04
CA ASP A 414 22.20 -22.48 19.69
C ASP A 414 21.56 -23.45 18.71
N GLY A 415 22.36 -24.22 17.99
CA GLY A 415 21.91 -25.23 17.07
C GLY A 415 23.05 -25.98 16.42
N THR A 416 22.76 -27.18 15.97
CA THR A 416 23.69 -28.04 15.24
C THR A 416 23.08 -28.38 13.89
N LEU A 417 23.88 -28.32 12.83
CA LEU A 417 23.53 -28.87 11.53
C LEU A 417 24.24 -30.21 11.36
N ASP A 418 23.48 -31.29 11.48
CA ASP A 418 24.02 -32.63 11.31
C ASP A 418 24.17 -32.97 9.82
N GLY A 419 25.37 -33.38 9.44
CA GLY A 419 25.76 -33.73 8.08
C GLY A 419 27.16 -34.35 8.04
N VAL A 420 27.70 -34.58 6.84
CA VAL A 420 29.04 -35.18 6.65
C VAL A 420 30.16 -34.31 7.26
N LEU A 421 29.91 -33.00 7.39
CA LEU A 421 30.70 -32.07 8.18
C LEU A 421 29.77 -31.38 9.19
N PRO A 422 29.72 -31.85 10.45
CA PRO A 422 28.88 -31.24 11.46
C PRO A 422 29.34 -29.81 11.74
N PHE A 423 28.40 -28.88 11.75
CA PHE A 423 28.62 -27.48 12.04
C PHE A 423 27.72 -27.05 13.20
N GLU A 424 28.31 -26.39 14.20
CA GLU A 424 27.60 -25.90 15.37
C GLU A 424 27.60 -24.37 15.37
N TRP A 425 26.42 -23.76 15.55
CA TRP A 425 26.32 -22.34 15.81
C TRP A 425 26.45 -22.11 17.32
N THR A 426 27.53 -21.46 17.73
CA THR A 426 27.81 -21.17 19.15
C THR A 426 27.83 -19.67 19.42
N ARG A 427 27.15 -19.22 20.46
CA ARG A 427 27.30 -17.87 21.05
C ARG A 427 28.12 -17.95 22.33
N LEU A 428 29.09 -17.04 22.47
CA LEU A 428 29.88 -16.86 23.70
C LEU A 428 29.39 -15.63 24.45
N TYR A 429 28.94 -15.80 25.68
CA TYR A 429 28.65 -14.73 26.62
C TYR A 429 29.85 -14.50 27.53
N ARG A 430 30.19 -13.23 27.74
CA ARG A 430 31.16 -12.79 28.75
C ARG A 430 30.45 -11.93 29.76
N THR A 431 30.52 -12.29 31.03
CA THR A 431 29.92 -11.54 32.12
C THR A 431 30.94 -11.31 33.22
N SER A 432 31.11 -10.06 33.66
CA SER A 432 31.86 -9.72 34.87
C SER A 432 30.88 -9.64 36.04
N ALA A 433 31.14 -10.39 37.11
CA ALA A 433 30.48 -10.16 38.39
C ALA A 433 30.96 -8.80 38.93
N VAL A 434 30.02 -7.92 39.28
CA VAL A 434 30.31 -6.64 39.98
C VAL A 434 30.67 -6.90 41.43
#